data_AF-A0A7G8GU74-F1
#
_entry.id   AF-A0A7G8GU74-F1
#
_cell.length_a   1.000
_cell.length_b   1.000
_cell.length_c   1.000
_cell.angle_alpha   90.00
_cell.angle_beta   90.00
_cell.angle_gamma   90.00
#
_symmetry.space_group_name_H-M   'P 1'
#
loop_
_entity.id
_entity.type
_entity.pdbx_description
1 polymer ?
#
loop_
_entity_poly.entity_id
_entity_poly.type
_entity_poly.pdbx_seq_one_letter_code
_entity_poly.pdbx_strand_id
1 'polypeptide(L)' 'MLAVFRLSAAERRFSLISFAVKVAIFWAAQLGVCVLDPRRLVCGVVERGFQPCLISFAVMDFVVIPQLRRRWDR' A
#
# COMPACT_ATOMS: atom_id res chain seq x y z
N MET A 1 4.49 17.50 20.42
CA MET A 1 3.81 16.90 19.26
C MET A 1 4.50 15.64 18.70
N LEU A 2 5.20 14.82 19.52
CA LEU A 2 5.94 13.63 19.03
C LEU A 2 5.28 12.28 19.34
N ALA A 3 4.16 12.25 20.08
CA ALA A 3 3.50 11.01 20.48
C ALA A 3 2.60 10.40 19.38
N VAL A 4 2.33 11.12 18.29
CA VAL A 4 1.37 10.72 17.24
C VAL A 4 1.90 9.55 16.38
N PHE A 5 3.21 9.35 16.30
CA PHE A 5 3.84 8.32 15.44
C PHE A 5 4.23 7.01 16.14
N ARG A 6 3.99 6.85 17.45
CA ARG A 6 4.23 5.56 18.10
C ARG A 6 3.05 4.62 17.82
N LEU A 7 3.03 4.00 16.64
CA LEU A 7 2.21 2.79 16.45
C LEU A 7 2.68 1.74 17.45
N SER A 8 1.73 1.07 18.11
CA SER A 8 2.07 -0.09 18.94
C SER A 8 2.75 -1.15 18.06
N ALA A 9 3.65 -1.97 18.63
CA ALA A 9 4.38 -2.98 17.87
C ALA A 9 3.45 -3.93 17.10
N ALA A 10 2.27 -4.22 17.66
CA ALA A 10 1.23 -5.04 17.02
C ALA A 10 0.56 -4.32 15.83
N GLU A 11 0.19 -3.05 15.97
CA GLU A 11 -0.41 -2.24 14.90
C GLU A 11 0.55 -2.04 13.73
N ARG A 12 1.85 -1.85 14.05
CA ARG A 12 2.91 -1.74 13.04
C ARG A 12 3.09 -3.03 12.25
N ARG A 13 3.07 -4.19 12.94
CA ARG A 13 3.12 -5.50 12.28
C ARG A 13 1.93 -5.72 11.37
N PHE A 14 0.73 -5.41 11.83
CA PHE A 14 -0.48 -5.55 11.02
C PHE A 14 -0.44 -4.63 9.79
N SER A 15 -0.05 -3.36 9.97
CA SER A 15 0.06 -2.39 8.87
C SER A 15 1.14 -2.80 7.86
N LEU A 16 2.29 -3.32 8.33
CA LEU A 16 3.34 -3.86 7.47
C LEU A 16 2.87 -5.08 6.66
N ILE A 17 2.17 -6.02 7.30
CA ILE A 17 1.63 -7.21 6.63
C ILE A 17 0.58 -6.80 5.61
N SER A 18 -0.36 -5.92 5.97
CA SER A 18 -1.40 -5.43 5.05
C SER A 18 -0.80 -4.72 3.85
N PHE A 19 0.17 -3.83 4.08
CA PHE A 19 0.91 -3.16 3.03
C PHE A 19 1.63 -4.16 2.13
N ALA A 20 2.41 -5.09 2.69
CA ALA A 20 3.15 -6.09 1.93
C ALA A 20 2.23 -6.97 1.07
N VAL A 21 1.07 -7.38 1.61
CA VAL A 21 0.07 -8.15 0.86
C VAL A 21 -0.51 -7.34 -0.30
N LYS A 22 -0.87 -6.06 -0.08
CA LYS A 22 -1.35 -5.19 -1.16
C LYS A 22 -0.29 -4.98 -2.25
N VAL A 23 0.97 -4.77 -1.86
CA VAL A 23 2.09 -4.65 -2.80
C VAL A 23 2.24 -5.94 -3.61
N ALA A 24 2.21 -7.11 -2.96
CA ALA A 24 2.34 -8.40 -3.63
C ALA A 24 1.19 -8.66 -4.62
N ILE A 25 -0.06 -8.37 -4.24
CA ILE A 25 -1.22 -8.51 -5.13
C ILE A 25 -1.11 -7.56 -6.32
N PHE A 26 -0.78 -6.29 -6.08
CA PHE A 26 -0.68 -5.29 -7.13
C PHE A 26 0.45 -5.61 -8.11
N TRP A 27 1.58 -6.09 -7.59
CA TRP A 27 2.71 -6.54 -8.42
C TRP A 27 2.38 -7.80 -9.22
N ALA A 28 1.70 -8.79 -8.63
CA ALA A 28 1.24 -9.98 -9.34
C ALA A 28 0.24 -9.63 -10.46
N ALA A 29 -0.68 -8.69 -10.20
CA ALA A 29 -1.60 -8.19 -11.21
C ALA A 29 -0.87 -7.50 -12.36
N GLN A 30 0.13 -6.66 -12.05
CA GLN A 30 0.96 -6.01 -13.06
C GLN A 30 1.74 -7.02 -13.90
N LEU A 31 2.35 -8.03 -13.28
CA LEU A 31 3.01 -9.14 -13.99
C LEU A 31 2.04 -9.87 -14.91
N GLY A 32 0.83 -10.19 -14.41
CA GLY A 32 -0.22 -10.80 -15.21
C GLY A 32 -0.60 -9.95 -16.43
N VAL A 33 -0.84 -8.65 -16.25
CA VAL A 33 -1.18 -7.71 -17.33
C VAL A 33 -0.05 -7.60 -18.35
N CYS A 34 1.21 -7.48 -17.91
CA CYS A 34 2.36 -7.38 -18.79
C CYS A 34 2.65 -8.68 -19.56
N VAL A 35 2.30 -9.85 -19.02
CA VAL A 35 2.41 -11.14 -19.72
C VAL A 35 1.26 -11.34 -20.71
N LEU A 36 0.04 -10.90 -20.37
CA LEU A 36 -1.14 -11.08 -21.21
C LEU A 36 -1.20 -10.09 -22.39
N ASP A 37 -0.63 -8.89 -22.23
CA ASP A 37 -0.72 -7.80 -23.19
C ASP A 37 0.68 -7.39 -23.70
N PRO A 38 1.18 -7.99 -24.80
CA PRO A 38 2.51 -7.69 -25.34
C PRO A 38 2.62 -6.29 -25.97
N ARG A 39 1.49 -5.56 -26.11
CA ARG A 39 1.51 -4.13 -26.46
C ARG A 39 2.03 -3.34 -25.26
N ARG A 40 3.37 -3.26 -25.15
CA ARG A 40 4.20 -2.54 -24.14
C ARG A 40 3.65 -1.20 -23.60
N LEU A 41 2.70 -0.56 -24.27
CA LEU A 41 2.01 0.66 -23.84
C LEU A 41 1.24 0.46 -22.52
N VAL A 42 0.44 -0.61 -22.39
CA VAL A 42 -0.35 -0.83 -21.17
C VAL A 42 0.56 -1.14 -19.98
N CYS A 43 1.54 -2.03 -20.19
CA CYS A 43 2.55 -2.34 -19.19
C CYS A 43 3.33 -1.08 -18.73
N GLY A 44 3.70 -0.19 -19.66
CA GLY A 44 4.38 1.06 -19.33
C GLY A 44 3.51 2.08 -18.58
N VAL A 45 2.20 2.13 -18.84
CA VAL A 45 1.26 2.96 -18.07
C VAL A 45 1.07 2.41 -16.65
N VAL A 46 0.93 1.09 -16.52
CA VAL A 46 0.79 0.42 -15.21
C VAL A 46 2.08 0.56 -14.39
N GLU A 47 3.26 0.43 -14.99
CA GLU A 47 4.55 0.72 -14.33
C GLU A 47 4.63 2.16 -13.82
N ARG A 48 4.21 3.14 -14.63
CA ARG A 48 4.21 4.55 -14.20
C ARG A 48 3.19 4.82 -13.09
N GLY A 49 2.07 4.11 -13.08
CA GLY A 49 1.05 4.17 -12.02
C GLY A 49 1.43 3.41 -10.75
N PHE A 50 2.39 2.48 -10.81
CA PHE A 50 2.79 1.63 -9.69
C PHE A 50 3.31 2.45 -8.50
N GLN A 51 4.21 3.40 -8.76
CA GLN A 51 4.82 4.23 -7.71
C GLN A 51 3.81 5.10 -6.93
N PRO A 52 2.90 5.87 -7.58
CA PRO A 52 1.89 6.64 -6.85
C PRO A 52 0.87 5.75 -6.11
N CYS A 53 0.54 4.56 -6.64
CA CYS A 53 -0.30 3.58 -5.93
C CYS A 53 0.38 3.05 -4.67
N LEU A 54 1.67 2.71 -4.74
CA LEU A 54 2.45 2.29 -3.57
C LEU A 54 2.47 3.34 -2.47
N ILE A 55 2.72 4.61 -2.84
CA ILE A 55 2.72 5.72 -1.88
C ILE A 55 1.34 5.86 -1.23
N SER A 56 0.28 5.75 -2.01
CA SER A 56 -1.10 5.83 -1.49
C SER A 56 -1.41 4.69 -0.52
N PHE A 57 -0.99 3.46 -0.81
CA PHE A 57 -1.15 2.32 0.11
C PHE A 57 -0.34 2.52 1.39
N ALA A 58 0.89 3.02 1.29
CA ALA A 58 1.70 3.33 2.47
C ALA A 58 1.05 4.41 3.35
N VAL A 59 0.53 5.49 2.76
CA VAL A 59 -0.18 6.53 3.49
C VAL A 59 -1.44 5.97 4.16
N MET A 60 -2.23 5.17 3.44
CA MET A 60 -3.42 4.54 4.01
C MET A 60 -3.07 3.62 5.19
N ASP A 61 -2.14 2.69 5.01
CA ASP A 61 -1.84 1.64 5.98
C ASP A 61 -1.07 2.17 7.20
N PHE A 62 -0.16 3.14 7.02
CA PHE A 62 0.67 3.65 8.13
C PHE A 62 0.16 4.95 8.74
N VAL A 63 -0.65 5.74 8.04
CA VAL A 63 -1.12 7.04 8.52
C VAL A 63 -2.62 7.05 8.71
N VAL A 64 -3.42 6.71 7.70
CA VAL A 64 -4.88 6.90 7.78
C VAL A 64 -5.53 5.88 8.73
N ILE A 65 -5.31 4.58 8.50
CA ILE A 65 -5.95 3.51 9.27
C ILE A 65 -5.60 3.59 10.78
N PRO A 66 -4.32 3.77 11.18
CA PRO A 66 -3.99 3.86 12.61
C PRO A 66 -4.59 5.09 13.28
N GLN A 67 -4.68 6.23 12.57
CA GLN A 67 -5.29 7.45 13.09
C GLN A 67 -6.81 7.31 13.24
N LEU A 68 -7.47 6.68 12.27
CA LEU A 68 -8.91 6.39 12.35
C LEU A 68 -9.22 5.50 13.54
N ARG A 69 -8.44 4.42 13.73
CA ARG A 69 -8.64 3.45 14.82
C ARG A 69 -8.52 4.12 16.19
N ARG A 70 -7.52 5.00 16.37
CA ARG A 70 -7.34 5.77 17.61
C ARG A 70 -8.42 6.81 17.87
N ARG A 71 -9.06 7.36 16.83
CA ARG A 71 -10.20 8.28 16.98
C ARG A 71 -11.49 7.53 17.31
N TRP A 72 -11.60 6.29 16.87
CA TRP A 72 -12.77 5.44 17.12
C TRP A 72 -12.75 4.81 18.52
N ASP A 73 -11.56 4.45 19.02
CA ASP A 73 -11.38 3.91 20.39
C ASP A 73 -11.50 4.97 21.50
N ARG A 74 -11.71 6.25 21.16
CA ARG A 74 -11.76 7.37 22.12
C ARG A 74 -13.15 7.96 22.18
#